data_AF-A0A0R0G0X3-F1
#
_entry.id   AF-A0A0R0G0X3-F1
#
_cell.length_a   1.000
_cell.length_b   1.000
_cell.length_c   1.000
_cell.angle_alpha   90.00
_cell.angle_beta   90.00
_cell.angle_gamma   90.00
#
_symmetry.space_group_name_H-M   'P 1'
#
loop_
_entity.id
_entity.type
_entity.pdbx_description
1 polymer ?
#
loop_
_entity_poly.entity_id
_entity_poly.type
_entity_poly.pdbx_seq_one_letter_code
_entity_poly.pdbx_strand_id
1 'polypeptide(L)'
;MMMGKGWFLRLVMVIGVMGWCWWCVEGLGVNWGTQATHQLKADTVVEMLKDNGIQKVKLFDADESSMSALSGSGIEVMVAIPNNQLAEMNDYDRALQWVKKNVTRYNFRGGINIKYVAVGNEPFLKSYNGSFLNITLPALQNIQNALNDAGLGDSIKATVPLNADVYESPPNNPVPSAGIFRPDISDLMTQIVQFLAKNNAPFTVNIYPFLSLYGNDNFPFDYAFFDGVANPINDNGVSYTNVFDANFDTLVSALEKVGYGNMPILVGEVGWPTDGDKNANVGNAFRFYNGLLPRLAINKGTPLRPGFIEVYLFGLIDEDAKTIAPGNFERHWGIFGYDGKPKFPMDLSGKGQNKLLVGAQNVHYLEPNWCMFNPDAQDLSKLADNINYACTFADCTAIGYGSLQQLGCQWKCLICI
;
A
#
# COMPACT_ATOMS: atom_id res chain seq x y z
N MET A 1 -73.47 -15.47 -3.71
CA MET A 1 -73.69 -14.68 -2.48
C MET A 1 -72.31 -14.30 -1.97
N MET A 2 -71.75 -13.18 -2.44
CA MET A 2 -71.75 -11.85 -1.81
C MET A 2 -71.01 -11.78 -0.46
N MET A 3 -70.29 -10.66 -0.29
CA MET A 3 -69.56 -10.16 0.89
C MET A 3 -68.12 -10.67 0.99
N GLY A 4 -67.06 -9.87 0.82
CA GLY A 4 -66.93 -8.42 0.97
C GLY A 4 -66.51 -8.05 2.38
N LYS A 5 -65.45 -7.24 2.45
CA LYS A 5 -64.86 -6.52 3.60
C LYS A 5 -63.74 -7.22 4.36
N GLY A 6 -62.61 -6.52 4.44
CA GLY A 6 -61.63 -6.75 5.51
C GLY A 6 -60.17 -6.51 5.18
N TRP A 7 -59.81 -5.55 4.32
CA TRP A 7 -58.46 -4.98 4.31
C TRP A 7 -58.21 -4.23 5.62
N PHE A 8 -57.82 -4.94 6.67
CA PHE A 8 -57.18 -4.36 7.84
C PHE A 8 -55.68 -4.60 7.70
N LEU A 9 -54.98 -3.49 7.43
CA LEU A 9 -53.53 -3.37 7.49
C LEU A 9 -52.99 -4.07 8.74
N ARG A 10 -52.33 -5.22 8.57
CA ARG A 10 -51.29 -5.65 9.50
C ARG A 10 -50.00 -5.01 9.02
N LEU A 11 -49.69 -3.86 9.61
CA LEU A 11 -48.44 -3.14 9.47
C LEU A 11 -47.30 -4.12 9.83
N VAL A 12 -46.63 -4.62 8.81
CA VAL A 12 -45.42 -5.44 8.93
C VAL A 12 -44.32 -4.49 9.41
N MET A 13 -44.11 -4.40 10.73
CA MET A 13 -42.86 -3.90 11.30
C MET A 13 -41.79 -4.98 11.11
N VAL A 14 -41.35 -5.18 9.87
CA VAL A 14 -40.01 -5.71 9.63
C VAL A 14 -39.12 -4.50 9.84
N ILE A 15 -38.58 -4.39 11.06
CA ILE A 15 -37.34 -3.66 11.28
C ILE A 15 -36.34 -4.38 10.39
N GLY A 16 -36.23 -3.92 9.15
CA GLY A 16 -35.09 -4.22 8.33
C GLY A 16 -33.92 -3.73 9.16
N VAL A 17 -33.12 -4.68 9.63
CA VAL A 17 -31.74 -4.41 9.99
C VAL A 17 -31.15 -3.82 8.72
N MET A 18 -31.25 -2.49 8.57
CA MET A 18 -30.29 -1.73 7.79
C MET A 18 -28.99 -1.99 8.54
N GLY A 19 -28.38 -3.15 8.25
CA GLY A 19 -27.02 -3.44 8.60
C GLY A 19 -26.29 -2.20 8.15
N TRP A 20 -25.69 -1.49 9.10
CA TRP A 20 -24.92 -0.31 8.79
C TRP A 20 -23.98 -0.71 7.69
N CYS A 21 -24.27 -0.21 6.50
CA CYS A 21 -23.54 -0.60 5.32
C CYS A 21 -22.21 0.13 5.48
N TRP A 22 -21.25 -0.56 6.12
CA TRP A 22 -19.85 -0.21 6.20
C TRP A 22 -19.29 -0.37 4.79
N TRP A 23 -19.66 0.54 3.90
CA TRP A 23 -18.87 0.72 2.70
C TRP A 23 -17.65 1.50 3.15
N CYS A 24 -16.48 0.90 2.97
CA CYS A 24 -15.23 1.64 2.90
C CYS A 24 -15.35 2.74 1.85
N VAL A 25 -14.39 3.67 1.84
CA VAL A 25 -14.27 4.58 0.70
C VAL A 25 -14.21 3.75 -0.59
N GLU A 26 -15.02 4.10 -1.59
CA GLU A 26 -15.19 3.35 -2.84
C GLU A 26 -13.86 3.11 -3.59
N GLY A 27 -12.91 4.03 -3.44
CA GLY A 27 -11.57 3.97 -4.05
C GLY A 27 -10.48 3.41 -3.13
N LEU A 28 -10.81 2.77 -2.02
CA LEU A 28 -9.80 2.31 -1.04
C LEU A 28 -9.47 0.83 -1.22
N GLY A 29 -8.18 0.55 -1.44
CA GLY A 29 -7.59 -0.77 -1.37
C GLY A 29 -6.50 -0.86 -0.31
N VAL A 30 -5.89 -2.04 -0.23
CA VAL A 30 -4.74 -2.29 0.65
C VAL A 30 -3.70 -3.13 -0.08
N ASN A 31 -2.43 -2.96 0.31
CA ASN A 31 -1.35 -3.82 -0.15
C ASN A 31 -1.27 -5.06 0.74
N TRP A 32 -1.27 -6.24 0.12
CA TRP A 32 -1.06 -7.50 0.82
C TRP A 32 0.33 -8.05 0.48
N GLY A 33 1.25 -7.83 1.41
CA GLY A 33 2.59 -8.41 1.40
C GLY A 33 2.64 -9.77 2.10
N THR A 34 3.61 -10.59 1.71
CA THR A 34 3.77 -11.98 2.15
C THR A 34 5.18 -12.26 2.71
N GLN A 35 6.02 -11.25 2.91
CA GLN A 35 7.36 -11.41 3.46
C GLN A 35 7.33 -11.54 4.99
N ALA A 36 6.65 -12.58 5.48
CA ALA A 36 6.60 -12.93 6.89
C ALA A 36 7.16 -14.34 7.14
N THR A 37 7.84 -14.54 8.28
CA THR A 37 8.35 -15.85 8.70
C THR A 37 7.23 -16.81 9.07
N HIS A 38 6.11 -16.28 9.56
CA HIS A 38 4.90 -17.02 9.92
C HIS A 38 3.69 -16.34 9.28
N GLN A 39 3.41 -16.66 8.02
CA GLN A 39 2.28 -16.06 7.30
C GLN A 39 0.94 -16.55 7.87
N LEU A 40 -0.02 -15.63 7.97
CA LEU A 40 -1.44 -16.00 8.09
C LEU A 40 -1.87 -16.79 6.86
N LYS A 41 -2.82 -17.72 7.04
CA LYS A 41 -3.41 -18.44 5.91
C LYS A 41 -4.08 -17.44 4.97
N ALA A 42 -3.91 -17.65 3.66
CA ALA A 42 -4.48 -16.77 2.64
C ALA A 42 -6.00 -16.57 2.80
N ASP A 43 -6.75 -17.63 3.12
CA ASP A 43 -8.20 -17.54 3.39
C ASP A 43 -8.53 -16.64 4.59
N THR A 44 -7.71 -16.69 5.65
CA THR A 44 -7.86 -15.82 6.82
C THR A 44 -7.64 -14.36 6.45
N VAL A 45 -6.65 -14.06 5.61
CA VAL A 45 -6.42 -12.69 5.14
C VAL A 45 -7.58 -12.20 4.27
N VAL A 46 -8.12 -13.05 3.38
CA VAL A 46 -9.30 -12.71 2.57
C VAL A 46 -10.55 -12.50 3.43
N GLU A 47 -10.72 -13.26 4.50
CA GLU A 47 -11.78 -13.04 5.50
C GLU A 47 -11.59 -11.70 6.22
N MET A 48 -10.37 -11.35 6.64
CA MET A 48 -10.08 -10.02 7.21
C MET A 48 -10.43 -8.88 6.24
N LEU A 49 -10.11 -9.03 4.95
CA LEU A 49 -10.49 -8.02 3.94
C LEU A 49 -12.02 -7.84 3.89
N LYS A 50 -12.77 -8.95 3.86
CA LYS A 50 -14.25 -8.94 3.82
C LYS A 50 -14.86 -8.36 5.09
N ASP A 51 -14.38 -8.79 6.26
CA ASP A 51 -14.90 -8.37 7.57
C ASP A 51 -14.73 -6.87 7.79
N ASN A 52 -13.70 -6.29 7.18
CA ASN A 52 -13.43 -4.85 7.22
C ASN A 52 -13.96 -4.08 6.01
N GLY A 53 -14.70 -4.73 5.10
CA GLY A 53 -15.33 -4.09 3.95
C GLY A 53 -14.35 -3.62 2.86
N ILE A 54 -13.12 -4.13 2.85
CA ILE A 54 -12.09 -3.80 1.85
C ILE A 54 -12.40 -4.53 0.55
N GLN A 55 -12.51 -3.79 -0.56
CA GLN A 55 -12.95 -4.32 -1.85
C GLN A 55 -11.84 -4.37 -2.91
N LYS A 56 -10.65 -3.85 -2.60
CA LYS A 56 -9.52 -3.79 -3.53
C LYS A 56 -8.23 -4.25 -2.82
N VAL A 57 -7.41 -5.05 -3.49
CA VAL A 57 -6.12 -5.51 -2.97
C VAL A 57 -5.03 -5.43 -4.05
N LYS A 58 -3.87 -4.92 -3.68
CA LYS A 58 -2.65 -4.95 -4.50
C LYS A 58 -1.68 -5.98 -3.92
N LEU A 59 -1.30 -6.95 -4.74
CA LEU A 59 -0.28 -7.96 -4.42
C LEU A 59 1.11 -7.49 -4.88
N PHE A 60 2.15 -8.16 -4.41
CA PHE A 60 3.54 -7.94 -4.85
C PHE A 60 4.08 -9.05 -5.76
N ASP A 61 3.32 -10.13 -5.90
CA ASP A 61 3.58 -11.23 -6.82
C ASP A 61 2.25 -11.83 -7.33
N ALA A 62 2.32 -13.04 -7.87
CA ALA A 62 1.18 -13.84 -8.29
C ALA A 62 1.19 -15.23 -7.61
N ASP A 63 1.49 -15.26 -6.30
CA ASP A 63 1.52 -16.51 -5.55
C ASP A 63 0.18 -17.27 -5.63
N GLU A 64 0.26 -18.59 -5.79
CA GLU A 64 -0.92 -19.42 -6.04
C GLU A 64 -1.84 -19.50 -4.82
N SER A 65 -1.30 -19.41 -3.59
CA SER A 65 -2.12 -19.47 -2.37
C SER A 65 -2.97 -18.21 -2.21
N SER A 66 -2.36 -17.03 -2.35
CA SER A 66 -3.05 -15.73 -2.30
C SER A 66 -4.08 -15.60 -3.43
N MET A 67 -3.68 -15.94 -4.66
CA MET A 67 -4.58 -15.88 -5.82
C MET A 67 -5.77 -16.84 -5.67
N SER A 68 -5.53 -18.08 -5.23
CA SER A 68 -6.62 -19.05 -5.05
C SER A 68 -7.61 -18.62 -3.96
N ALA A 69 -7.13 -18.08 -2.84
CA ALA A 69 -7.98 -17.58 -1.75
C ALA A 69 -8.84 -16.38 -2.19
N LEU A 70 -8.35 -15.55 -3.12
CA LEU A 70 -9.10 -14.42 -3.66
C LEU A 70 -10.19 -14.85 -4.66
N SER A 71 -10.15 -16.06 -5.21
CA SER A 71 -11.16 -16.55 -6.15
C SER A 71 -12.55 -16.56 -5.50
N GLY A 72 -13.54 -16.01 -6.19
CA GLY A 72 -14.92 -15.97 -5.70
C GLY A 72 -15.16 -15.01 -4.53
N SER A 73 -14.14 -14.25 -4.10
CA SER A 73 -14.29 -13.24 -3.05
C SER A 73 -15.04 -11.99 -3.52
N GLY A 74 -14.99 -11.68 -4.82
CA GLY A 74 -15.48 -10.43 -5.41
C GLY A 74 -14.54 -9.23 -5.25
N ILE A 75 -13.42 -9.40 -4.52
CA ILE A 75 -12.41 -8.35 -4.31
C ILE A 75 -11.67 -8.09 -5.62
N GLU A 76 -11.51 -6.82 -5.96
CA GLU A 76 -10.71 -6.36 -7.10
C GLU A 76 -9.22 -6.55 -6.81
N VAL A 77 -8.47 -7.11 -7.76
CA VAL A 77 -7.07 -7.48 -7.58
C VAL A 77 -6.19 -6.73 -8.56
N MET A 78 -5.15 -6.08 -8.05
CA MET A 78 -3.94 -5.75 -8.78
C MET A 78 -2.90 -6.85 -8.50
N VAL A 79 -2.71 -7.74 -9.47
CA VAL A 79 -1.68 -8.79 -9.40
C VAL A 79 -0.34 -8.22 -9.87
N ALA A 80 0.79 -8.73 -9.37
CA ALA A 80 2.09 -8.12 -9.66
C ALA A 80 3.14 -9.11 -10.18
N ILE A 81 4.10 -8.53 -10.92
CA ILE A 81 5.32 -9.16 -11.39
C ILE A 81 6.46 -8.54 -10.59
N PRO A 82 7.19 -9.30 -9.76
CA PRO A 82 8.29 -8.73 -8.99
C PRO A 82 9.44 -8.27 -9.91
N ASN A 83 10.24 -7.30 -9.43
CA ASN A 83 11.34 -6.70 -10.22
C ASN A 83 12.34 -7.74 -10.77
N ASN A 84 12.60 -8.83 -10.04
CA ASN A 84 13.51 -9.89 -10.47
C ASN A 84 13.00 -10.72 -11.66
N GLN A 85 11.71 -10.62 -12.03
CA GLN A 85 11.13 -11.29 -13.19
C GLN A 85 11.01 -10.38 -14.42
N LEU A 86 11.29 -9.08 -14.31
CA LEU A 86 11.12 -8.13 -15.42
C LEU A 86 11.98 -8.50 -16.65
N ALA A 87 13.21 -8.96 -16.42
CA ALA A 87 14.10 -9.41 -17.49
C ALA A 87 13.50 -10.58 -18.27
N GLU A 88 12.88 -11.54 -17.59
CA GLU A 88 12.19 -12.67 -18.25
C GLU A 88 10.99 -12.22 -19.08
N MET A 89 10.27 -11.18 -18.64
CA MET A 89 9.10 -10.66 -19.36
C MET A 89 9.46 -9.87 -20.63
N ASN A 90 10.75 -9.68 -20.93
CA ASN A 90 11.19 -9.13 -22.22
C ASN A 90 11.05 -10.16 -23.35
N ASP A 91 10.97 -11.45 -23.02
CA ASP A 91 10.53 -12.50 -23.93
C ASP A 91 8.99 -12.50 -24.00
N TYR A 92 8.44 -12.30 -25.20
CA TYR A 92 7.00 -12.23 -25.41
C TYR A 92 6.28 -13.56 -25.13
N ASP A 93 6.89 -14.70 -25.46
CA ASP A 93 6.30 -16.02 -25.18
C ASP A 93 6.23 -16.26 -23.68
N ARG A 94 7.24 -15.79 -22.94
CA ARG A 94 7.24 -15.84 -21.48
C ARG A 94 6.14 -14.95 -20.88
N ALA A 95 5.94 -13.75 -21.43
CA ALA A 95 4.85 -12.86 -21.02
C ALA A 95 3.45 -13.47 -21.30
N LEU A 96 3.25 -14.09 -22.47
CA LEU A 96 2.02 -14.83 -22.80
C LEU A 96 1.75 -15.96 -21.80
N GLN A 97 2.77 -16.74 -21.45
CA GLN A 97 2.65 -17.79 -20.45
C GLN A 97 2.31 -17.24 -19.06
N TRP A 98 2.93 -16.12 -18.67
CA TRP A 98 2.65 -15.46 -17.40
C TRP A 98 1.19 -15.00 -17.33
N VAL A 99 0.68 -14.30 -18.37
CA VAL A 99 -0.72 -13.86 -18.46
C VAL A 99 -1.67 -15.06 -18.44
N LYS A 100 -1.37 -16.12 -19.18
CA LYS A 100 -2.19 -17.34 -19.17
C LYS A 100 -2.27 -17.95 -17.77
N LYS A 101 -1.14 -18.07 -17.06
CA LYS A 101 -1.05 -18.71 -15.74
C LYS A 101 -1.71 -17.88 -14.64
N ASN A 102 -1.51 -16.57 -14.66
CA ASN A 102 -1.81 -15.70 -13.52
C ASN A 102 -3.04 -14.80 -13.75
N VAL A 103 -3.50 -14.67 -14.99
CA VAL A 103 -4.67 -13.85 -15.33
C VAL A 103 -5.76 -14.71 -15.96
N THR A 104 -5.50 -15.30 -17.14
CA THR A 104 -6.52 -16.05 -17.89
C THR A 104 -7.05 -17.25 -17.11
N ARG A 105 -6.18 -17.96 -16.36
CA ARG A 105 -6.55 -19.08 -15.47
C ARG A 105 -7.67 -18.72 -14.50
N TYR A 106 -7.72 -17.47 -14.05
CA TYR A 106 -8.69 -16.99 -13.05
C TYR A 106 -9.83 -16.18 -13.67
N ASN A 107 -9.86 -16.01 -14.99
CA ASN A 107 -10.92 -15.29 -15.69
C ASN A 107 -12.08 -16.23 -16.08
N PHE A 108 -12.85 -16.65 -15.08
CA PHE A 108 -14.07 -17.42 -15.25
C PHE A 108 -15.13 -16.99 -14.22
N ARG A 109 -16.38 -17.44 -14.37
CA ARG A 109 -17.45 -17.12 -13.42
C ARG A 109 -17.11 -17.64 -12.02
N GLY A 110 -16.91 -16.72 -11.06
CA GLY A 110 -16.45 -17.08 -9.70
C GLY A 110 -14.93 -17.15 -9.54
N GLY A 111 -14.18 -16.71 -10.56
CA GLY A 111 -12.75 -16.50 -10.49
C GLY A 111 -12.36 -15.22 -9.75
N ILE A 112 -11.23 -14.62 -10.14
CA ILE A 112 -10.70 -13.40 -9.51
C ILE A 112 -11.08 -12.19 -10.36
N ASN A 113 -11.52 -11.10 -9.72
CA ASN A 113 -11.75 -9.82 -10.39
C ASN A 113 -10.43 -9.06 -10.55
N ILE A 114 -9.58 -9.49 -11.48
CA ILE A 114 -8.30 -8.82 -11.75
C ILE A 114 -8.56 -7.55 -12.55
N LYS A 115 -8.10 -6.40 -12.06
CA LYS A 115 -8.25 -5.10 -12.74
C LYS A 115 -6.93 -4.58 -13.32
N TYR A 116 -5.83 -4.86 -12.65
CA TYR A 116 -4.52 -4.36 -13.02
C TYR A 116 -3.44 -5.44 -12.92
N VAL A 117 -2.43 -5.31 -13.77
CA VAL A 117 -1.16 -6.04 -13.65
C VAL A 117 -0.06 -5.02 -13.35
N ALA A 118 0.50 -5.05 -12.13
CA ALA A 118 1.65 -4.26 -11.75
C ALA A 118 2.94 -4.91 -12.28
N VAL A 119 3.60 -4.23 -13.21
CA VAL A 119 4.85 -4.69 -13.83
C VAL A 119 6.03 -4.09 -13.06
N GLY A 120 6.51 -4.84 -12.06
CA GLY A 120 7.49 -4.37 -11.09
C GLY A 120 6.86 -3.67 -9.89
N ASN A 121 7.71 -3.26 -8.95
CA ASN A 121 7.36 -2.33 -7.88
C ASN A 121 8.53 -1.39 -7.65
N GLU A 122 8.32 -0.10 -7.89
CA GLU A 122 9.34 0.96 -7.76
C GLU A 122 10.66 0.67 -8.52
N PRO A 123 10.61 0.21 -9.79
CA PRO A 123 11.82 -0.26 -10.49
C PRO A 123 12.88 0.83 -10.73
N PHE A 124 12.52 2.10 -10.57
CA PHE A 124 13.38 3.25 -10.87
C PHE A 124 13.89 3.99 -9.63
N LEU A 125 13.80 3.35 -8.46
CA LEU A 125 14.45 3.85 -7.26
C LEU A 125 15.92 4.18 -7.53
N LYS A 126 16.38 5.36 -7.11
CA LYS A 126 17.81 5.75 -7.25
C LYS A 126 18.76 4.71 -6.63
N SER A 127 18.34 4.04 -5.56
CA SER A 127 19.10 2.99 -4.87
C SER A 127 19.34 1.74 -5.73
N TYR A 128 18.54 1.50 -6.78
CA TYR A 128 18.76 0.41 -7.72
C TYR A 128 19.78 0.72 -8.82
N ASN A 129 20.36 1.93 -8.83
CA ASN A 129 21.43 2.34 -9.74
C ASN A 129 21.18 1.96 -11.22
N GLY A 130 19.94 2.15 -11.67
CA GLY A 130 19.54 1.89 -13.05
C GLY A 130 19.30 0.42 -13.44
N SER A 131 19.32 -0.54 -12.50
CA SER A 131 19.23 -1.99 -12.79
C SER A 131 18.03 -2.42 -13.63
N PHE A 132 16.91 -1.69 -13.54
CA PHE A 132 15.64 -2.06 -14.20
C PHE A 132 15.24 -1.12 -15.34
N LEU A 133 16.03 -0.09 -15.67
CA LEU A 133 15.65 0.95 -16.65
C LEU A 133 15.35 0.36 -18.03
N ASN A 134 16.25 -0.49 -18.54
CA ASN A 134 16.17 -1.01 -19.91
C ASN A 134 15.18 -2.17 -20.09
N ILE A 135 14.65 -2.74 -19.00
CA ILE A 135 13.82 -3.95 -19.06
C ILE A 135 12.38 -3.70 -18.65
N THR A 136 12.08 -2.59 -17.96
CA THR A 136 10.73 -2.31 -17.44
C THR A 136 9.75 -1.95 -18.56
N LEU A 137 10.12 -1.05 -19.48
CA LEU A 137 9.23 -0.67 -20.58
C LEU A 137 8.93 -1.85 -21.53
N PRO A 138 9.91 -2.65 -21.99
CA PRO A 138 9.61 -3.84 -22.78
C PRO A 138 8.73 -4.85 -22.05
N ALA A 139 8.96 -5.08 -20.74
CA ALA A 139 8.10 -5.94 -19.93
C ALA A 139 6.66 -5.42 -19.85
N LEU A 140 6.48 -4.11 -19.64
CA LEU A 140 5.16 -3.46 -19.63
C LEU A 140 4.45 -3.64 -20.97
N GLN A 141 5.17 -3.44 -22.07
CA GLN A 141 4.65 -3.60 -23.42
C GLN A 141 4.20 -5.04 -23.70
N ASN A 142 5.07 -6.01 -23.38
CA ASN A 142 4.79 -7.42 -23.58
C ASN A 142 3.59 -7.90 -22.76
N ILE A 143 3.49 -7.49 -21.49
CA ILE A 143 2.36 -7.87 -20.64
C ILE A 143 1.05 -7.26 -21.13
N GLN A 144 1.02 -5.98 -21.50
CA GLN A 144 -0.18 -5.36 -22.06
C GLN A 144 -0.59 -6.01 -23.39
N ASN A 145 0.37 -6.31 -24.27
CA ASN A 145 0.10 -7.00 -25.53
C ASN A 145 -0.42 -8.42 -25.29
N ALA A 146 0.15 -9.16 -24.35
CA ALA A 146 -0.33 -10.49 -23.98
C ALA A 146 -1.75 -10.45 -23.39
N LEU A 147 -2.12 -9.40 -22.63
CA LEU A 147 -3.49 -9.15 -22.19
C LEU A 147 -4.43 -8.86 -23.38
N ASN A 148 -3.97 -8.10 -24.37
CA ASN A 148 -4.72 -7.82 -25.59
C ASN A 148 -4.97 -9.11 -26.39
N ASP A 149 -3.95 -9.93 -26.59
CA ASP A 149 -4.03 -11.22 -27.30
C ASP A 149 -4.94 -12.23 -26.59
N ALA A 150 -5.00 -12.16 -25.26
CA ALA A 150 -5.94 -12.94 -24.45
C ALA A 150 -7.39 -12.41 -24.48
N GLY A 151 -7.65 -11.29 -25.16
CA GLY A 151 -8.96 -10.64 -25.22
C GLY A 151 -9.36 -9.91 -23.92
N LEU A 152 -8.40 -9.61 -23.05
CA LEU A 152 -8.63 -9.01 -21.73
C LEU A 152 -8.19 -7.54 -21.65
N GLY A 153 -7.44 -7.08 -22.63
CA GLY A 153 -6.78 -5.77 -22.66
C GLY A 153 -7.71 -4.56 -22.48
N ASP A 154 -8.99 -4.67 -22.81
CA ASP A 154 -9.98 -3.59 -22.57
C ASP A 154 -10.37 -3.47 -21.10
N SER A 155 -10.36 -4.59 -20.37
CA SER A 155 -10.84 -4.68 -18.98
C SER A 155 -9.73 -4.66 -17.94
N ILE A 156 -8.56 -5.22 -18.28
CA ILE A 156 -7.38 -5.39 -17.42
C ILE A 156 -6.23 -4.59 -18.00
N LYS A 157 -5.62 -3.70 -17.20
CA LYS A 157 -4.54 -2.81 -17.65
C LYS A 157 -3.22 -3.14 -16.97
N ALA A 158 -2.15 -3.19 -17.74
CA ALA A 158 -0.80 -3.23 -17.20
C ALA A 158 -0.37 -1.81 -16.77
N THR A 159 0.28 -1.70 -15.62
CA THR A 159 0.81 -0.43 -15.09
C THR A 159 2.15 -0.69 -14.41
N VAL A 160 2.88 0.36 -14.06
CA VAL A 160 4.13 0.28 -13.31
C VAL A 160 3.93 1.09 -12.03
N PRO A 161 3.85 0.46 -10.85
CA PRO A 161 3.90 1.19 -9.58
C PRO A 161 5.25 1.88 -9.43
N LEU A 162 5.24 3.20 -9.47
CA LEU A 162 6.45 4.03 -9.44
C LEU A 162 6.53 4.76 -8.11
N ASN A 163 7.69 4.78 -7.48
CA ASN A 163 7.88 5.62 -6.30
C ASN A 163 7.80 7.10 -6.69
N ALA A 164 7.37 7.96 -5.76
CA ALA A 164 7.38 9.40 -5.94
C ALA A 164 8.77 9.98 -6.24
N ASP A 165 9.85 9.20 -6.09
CA ASP A 165 11.20 9.58 -6.47
C ASP A 165 11.41 9.76 -7.98
N VAL A 166 10.50 9.28 -8.86
CA VAL A 166 10.67 9.38 -10.33
C VAL A 166 10.36 10.79 -10.88
N TYR A 167 9.83 11.67 -10.05
CA TYR A 167 9.60 13.08 -10.36
C TYR A 167 10.09 13.96 -9.21
N GLU A 168 10.37 15.21 -9.54
CA GLU A 168 10.90 16.18 -8.59
C GLU A 168 10.48 17.60 -8.99
N SER A 169 10.49 18.50 -8.01
CA SER A 169 10.53 19.94 -8.28
C SER A 169 12.00 20.37 -8.36
N PRO A 170 12.40 21.18 -9.36
CA PRO A 170 13.76 21.71 -9.44
C PRO A 170 14.19 22.41 -8.14
N PRO A 171 15.45 22.24 -7.67
CA PRO A 171 15.89 22.83 -6.40
C PRO A 171 15.78 24.36 -6.31
N ASN A 172 15.86 25.05 -7.45
CA ASN A 172 15.72 26.50 -7.55
C ASN A 172 14.26 26.97 -7.61
N ASN A 173 13.30 26.05 -7.74
CA ASN A 173 11.87 26.34 -7.73
C ASN A 173 11.10 25.15 -7.11
N PRO A 174 11.21 24.93 -5.78
CA PRO A 174 10.71 23.73 -5.11
C PRO A 174 9.19 23.80 -4.83
N VAL A 175 8.40 23.97 -5.89
CA VAL A 175 6.92 24.06 -5.85
C VAL A 175 6.27 23.06 -6.81
N PRO A 176 5.07 22.52 -6.49
CA PRO A 176 4.43 21.48 -7.31
C PRO A 176 4.30 21.79 -8.80
N SER A 177 3.95 23.03 -9.19
CA SER A 177 3.81 23.44 -10.60
C SER A 177 5.13 23.32 -11.39
N ALA A 178 6.26 23.32 -10.68
CA ALA A 178 7.59 23.13 -11.25
C ALA A 178 7.94 21.65 -11.44
N GLY A 179 7.08 20.72 -11.02
CA GLY A 179 7.27 19.27 -11.13
C GLY A 179 7.65 18.78 -12.52
N ILE A 180 8.70 17.96 -12.61
CA ILE A 180 9.19 17.30 -13.82
C ILE A 180 9.54 15.84 -13.48
N PHE A 181 9.53 14.94 -14.47
CA PHE A 181 10.23 13.67 -14.29
C PHE A 181 11.72 13.92 -14.14
N ARG A 182 12.40 13.10 -13.32
CA ARG A 182 13.82 13.29 -13.07
C ARG A 182 14.61 13.29 -14.39
N PRO A 183 15.61 14.18 -14.56
CA PRO A 183 16.35 14.29 -15.81
C PRO A 183 17.06 13.00 -16.26
N ASP A 184 17.46 12.13 -15.34
CA ASP A 184 18.17 10.87 -15.64
C ASP A 184 17.29 9.81 -16.33
N ILE A 185 15.96 9.91 -16.16
CA ILE A 185 14.99 8.94 -16.67
C ILE A 185 13.82 9.58 -17.43
N SER A 186 13.86 10.89 -17.69
CA SER A 186 12.74 11.64 -18.28
C SER A 186 12.26 11.08 -19.62
N ASP A 187 13.18 10.67 -20.51
CA ASP A 187 12.85 10.07 -21.80
C ASP A 187 12.16 8.71 -21.65
N LEU A 188 12.61 7.89 -20.70
CA LEU A 188 12.01 6.59 -20.39
C LEU A 188 10.61 6.77 -19.78
N MET A 189 10.48 7.71 -18.83
CA MET A 189 9.19 8.06 -18.22
C MET A 189 8.19 8.57 -19.27
N THR A 190 8.65 9.42 -20.20
CA THR A 190 7.83 9.90 -21.30
C THR A 190 7.32 8.74 -22.17
N GLN A 191 8.19 7.78 -22.51
CA GLN A 191 7.79 6.59 -23.27
C GLN A 191 6.79 5.71 -22.52
N ILE A 192 6.98 5.51 -21.21
CA ILE A 192 6.04 4.76 -20.36
C ILE A 192 4.68 5.46 -20.32
N VAL A 193 4.64 6.76 -20.06
CA VAL A 193 3.41 7.55 -20.04
C VAL A 193 2.70 7.49 -21.40
N GLN A 194 3.42 7.65 -22.52
CA GLN A 194 2.86 7.51 -23.86
C GLN A 194 2.24 6.11 -24.07
N PHE A 195 2.92 5.06 -23.60
CA PHE A 195 2.41 3.70 -23.72
C PHE A 195 1.18 3.44 -22.85
N LEU A 196 1.17 3.91 -21.60
CA LEU A 196 0.02 3.81 -20.70
C LEU A 196 -1.20 4.53 -21.31
N ALA A 197 -1.00 5.77 -21.80
CA ALA A 197 -2.04 6.55 -22.44
C ALA A 197 -2.61 5.85 -23.68
N LYS A 198 -1.76 5.31 -24.55
CA LYS A 198 -2.16 4.54 -25.74
C LYS A 198 -3.11 3.38 -25.39
N ASN A 199 -2.96 2.78 -24.21
CA ASN A 199 -3.73 1.63 -23.78
C ASN A 199 -4.85 1.97 -22.77
N ASN A 200 -5.09 3.27 -22.50
CA ASN A 200 -6.02 3.73 -21.45
C ASN A 200 -5.71 3.14 -20.07
N ALA A 201 -4.42 2.98 -19.74
CA ALA A 201 -3.95 2.52 -18.44
C ALA A 201 -3.62 3.73 -17.53
N PRO A 202 -3.85 3.62 -16.21
CA PRO A 202 -3.49 4.68 -15.27
C PRO A 202 -1.98 4.71 -15.01
N PHE A 203 -1.50 5.88 -14.61
CA PHE A 203 -0.22 6.02 -13.94
C PHE A 203 -0.37 5.56 -12.48
N THR A 204 0.47 4.63 -12.02
CA THR A 204 0.43 4.18 -10.62
C THR A 204 1.63 4.74 -9.87
N VAL A 205 1.38 5.46 -8.78
CA VAL A 205 2.39 6.10 -7.95
C VAL A 205 2.32 5.64 -6.50
N ASN A 206 3.47 5.47 -5.85
CA ASN A 206 3.59 5.20 -4.42
C ASN A 206 4.04 6.47 -3.72
N ILE A 207 3.27 6.96 -2.73
CA ILE A 207 3.50 8.24 -2.06
C ILE A 207 3.60 8.02 -0.55
N TYR A 208 4.75 8.36 0.02
CA TYR A 208 5.06 8.14 1.43
C TYR A 208 5.45 9.43 2.16
N PRO A 209 4.48 10.17 2.74
CA PRO A 209 4.75 11.36 3.56
C PRO A 209 5.75 11.10 4.70
N PHE A 210 5.70 9.90 5.32
CA PHE A 210 6.66 9.46 6.33
C PHE A 210 8.12 9.59 5.86
N LEU A 211 8.42 9.23 4.61
CA LEU A 211 9.79 9.27 4.09
C LEU A 211 10.36 10.69 3.99
N SER A 212 9.50 11.71 3.95
CA SER A 212 9.95 13.12 4.00
C SER A 212 10.52 13.48 5.37
N LEU A 213 9.95 12.94 6.46
CA LEU A 213 10.48 13.09 7.82
C LEU A 213 11.72 12.23 8.05
N TYR A 214 11.73 11.01 7.51
CA TYR A 214 12.86 10.11 7.66
C TYR A 214 14.11 10.61 6.91
N GLY A 215 13.93 11.12 5.68
CA GLY A 215 15.03 11.62 4.85
C GLY A 215 15.52 13.03 5.22
N ASN A 216 14.75 13.81 5.99
CA ASN A 216 15.09 15.17 6.37
C ASN A 216 14.51 15.55 7.74
N ASP A 217 15.38 15.60 8.75
CA ASP A 217 15.02 15.99 10.12
C ASP A 217 14.46 17.42 10.26
N ASN A 218 14.70 18.29 9.26
CA ASN A 218 14.16 19.65 9.23
C ASN A 218 12.85 19.76 8.44
N PHE A 219 12.32 18.64 7.93
CA PHE A 219 11.03 18.66 7.24
C PHE A 219 9.93 19.07 8.23
N PRO A 220 9.01 19.99 7.87
CA PRO A 220 7.99 20.45 8.80
C PRO A 220 7.08 19.30 9.23
N PHE A 221 7.15 18.91 10.51
CA PHE A 221 6.47 17.73 11.04
C PHE A 221 4.97 17.68 10.70
N ASP A 222 4.25 18.76 10.95
CA ASP A 222 2.81 18.84 10.71
C ASP A 222 2.44 18.82 9.22
N TYR A 223 3.37 19.20 8.33
CA TYR A 223 3.15 19.13 6.88
C TYR A 223 3.10 17.70 6.35
N ALA A 224 3.57 16.71 7.11
CA ALA A 224 3.41 15.30 6.78
C ALA A 224 1.97 14.77 7.02
N PHE A 225 1.10 15.56 7.65
CA PHE A 225 -0.27 15.18 8.03
C PHE A 225 -1.32 16.10 7.36
N PHE A 226 -2.60 15.81 7.57
CA PHE A 226 -3.72 16.46 6.86
C PHE A 226 -4.52 17.47 7.70
N ASP A 227 -4.08 17.77 8.92
CA ASP A 227 -4.76 18.68 9.86
C ASP A 227 -4.40 20.16 9.67
N GLY A 228 -3.51 20.45 8.71
CA GLY A 228 -3.18 21.80 8.27
C GLY A 228 -1.93 22.36 8.95
N VAL A 229 -1.36 23.40 8.33
CA VAL A 229 -0.11 24.02 8.77
C VAL A 229 -0.22 25.54 8.79
N ALA A 230 0.56 26.19 9.65
CA ALA A 230 0.61 27.65 9.74
C ALA A 230 1.24 28.30 8.50
N ASN A 231 2.24 27.64 7.89
CA ASN A 231 2.97 28.13 6.73
C ASN A 231 2.83 27.15 5.56
N PRO A 232 1.69 27.15 4.85
CA PRO A 232 1.49 26.30 3.69
C PRO A 232 2.40 26.75 2.53
N ILE A 233 2.78 25.81 1.66
CA ILE A 233 3.44 26.17 0.40
C ILE A 233 2.41 26.89 -0.47
N ASN A 234 2.75 28.10 -0.92
CA ASN A 234 1.96 28.85 -1.89
C ASN A 234 2.64 28.75 -3.26
N ASP A 235 1.94 28.15 -4.20
CA ASP A 235 2.37 27.97 -5.57
C ASP A 235 1.36 28.63 -6.51
N ASN A 236 1.69 29.83 -6.99
CA ASN A 236 0.85 30.59 -7.92
C ASN A 236 -0.61 30.78 -7.44
N GLY A 237 -0.82 30.95 -6.13
CA GLY A 237 -2.14 31.11 -5.52
C GLY A 237 -2.80 29.80 -5.06
N VAL A 238 -2.19 28.65 -5.38
CA VAL A 238 -2.60 27.34 -4.85
C VAL A 238 -1.89 27.11 -3.51
N SER A 239 -2.66 26.82 -2.46
CA SER A 239 -2.14 26.58 -1.13
C SER A 239 -2.09 25.08 -0.83
N TYR A 240 -0.88 24.57 -0.58
CA TYR A 240 -0.65 23.20 -0.14
C TYR A 240 -0.40 23.18 1.37
N THR A 241 -1.29 22.50 2.08
CA THR A 241 -1.25 22.39 3.55
C THR A 241 -0.70 21.06 4.04
N ASN A 242 -0.42 20.13 3.14
CA ASN A 242 0.16 18.83 3.43
C ASN A 242 0.99 18.34 2.24
N VAL A 243 1.97 17.49 2.52
CA VAL A 243 2.91 16.97 1.52
C VAL A 243 2.28 15.99 0.56
N PHE A 244 1.24 15.25 0.96
CA PHE A 244 0.56 14.32 0.05
C PHE A 244 -0.03 15.06 -1.15
N ASP A 245 -0.80 16.14 -0.90
CA ASP A 245 -1.39 16.97 -1.96
C ASP A 245 -0.29 17.59 -2.84
N ALA A 246 0.77 18.13 -2.24
CA ALA A 246 1.86 18.76 -2.99
C ALA A 246 2.65 17.75 -3.82
N ASN A 247 2.91 16.56 -3.29
CA ASN A 247 3.63 15.49 -3.96
C ASN A 247 2.83 14.95 -5.15
N PHE A 248 1.54 14.67 -4.94
CA PHE A 248 0.64 14.23 -6.00
C PHE A 248 0.52 15.30 -7.10
N ASP A 249 0.38 16.59 -6.74
CA ASP A 249 0.28 17.65 -7.74
C ASP A 249 1.62 17.94 -8.44
N THR A 250 2.76 17.60 -7.82
CA THR A 250 4.07 17.60 -8.50
C THR A 250 4.07 16.58 -9.65
N LEU A 251 3.51 15.38 -9.43
CA LEU A 251 3.33 14.39 -10.49
C LEU A 251 2.38 14.90 -11.57
N VAL A 252 1.25 15.52 -11.18
CA VAL A 252 0.30 16.11 -12.13
C VAL A 252 0.99 17.09 -13.07
N SER A 253 1.82 17.99 -12.53
CA SER A 253 2.59 18.94 -13.34
C SER A 253 3.69 18.28 -14.18
N ALA A 254 4.33 17.21 -13.68
CA ALA A 254 5.28 16.43 -14.47
C ALA A 254 4.60 15.76 -15.68
N LEU A 255 3.41 15.18 -15.48
CA LEU A 255 2.59 14.59 -16.54
C LEU A 255 2.11 15.64 -17.55
N GLU A 256 1.72 16.83 -17.08
CA GLU A 256 1.32 17.93 -17.95
C GLU A 256 2.45 18.36 -18.89
N LYS A 257 3.68 18.47 -18.39
CA LYS A 257 4.84 18.87 -19.20
C LYS A 257 5.21 17.88 -20.31
N VAL A 258 4.88 16.61 -20.14
CA VAL A 258 5.03 15.60 -21.20
C VAL A 258 3.76 15.42 -22.05
N GLY A 259 2.75 16.27 -21.87
CA GLY A 259 1.53 16.31 -22.68
C GLY A 259 0.37 15.43 -22.19
N TYR A 260 0.49 14.85 -20.99
CA TYR A 260 -0.47 13.89 -20.44
C TYR A 260 -1.06 14.32 -19.10
N GLY A 261 -1.27 15.62 -18.90
CA GLY A 261 -1.83 16.16 -17.67
C GLY A 261 -3.07 15.39 -17.22
N ASN A 262 -4.05 15.18 -18.10
CA ASN A 262 -5.32 14.51 -17.77
C ASN A 262 -5.23 12.98 -17.60
N MET A 263 -4.03 12.39 -17.55
CA MET A 263 -3.86 10.95 -17.31
C MET A 263 -4.45 10.56 -15.95
N PRO A 264 -5.26 9.47 -15.86
CA PRO A 264 -5.70 8.92 -14.59
C PRO A 264 -4.51 8.50 -13.72
N ILE A 265 -4.55 8.86 -12.44
CA ILE A 265 -3.50 8.52 -11.46
C ILE A 265 -4.11 7.64 -10.37
N LEU A 266 -3.43 6.54 -10.08
CA LEU A 266 -3.69 5.66 -8.95
C LEU A 266 -2.58 5.85 -7.91
N VAL A 267 -2.94 5.99 -6.64
CA VAL A 267 -1.97 5.86 -5.55
C VAL A 267 -1.87 4.38 -5.16
N GLY A 268 -0.84 3.70 -5.67
CA GLY A 268 -0.65 2.26 -5.48
C GLY A 268 -0.15 1.88 -4.10
N GLU A 269 0.45 2.81 -3.36
CA GLU A 269 0.88 2.66 -1.97
C GLU A 269 0.86 4.02 -1.27
N VAL A 270 0.26 4.07 -0.09
CA VAL A 270 0.38 5.19 0.87
C VAL A 270 0.17 4.65 2.28
N GLY A 271 0.95 5.13 3.24
CA GLY A 271 0.79 4.67 4.60
C GLY A 271 1.72 5.34 5.59
N TRP A 272 1.74 4.78 6.79
CA TRP A 272 2.59 5.24 7.88
C TRP A 272 3.03 4.04 8.73
N PRO A 273 4.34 3.83 8.97
CA PRO A 273 4.82 2.72 9.77
C PRO A 273 4.62 2.97 11.27
N THR A 274 4.42 1.91 12.05
CA THR A 274 4.08 2.04 13.47
C THR A 274 5.23 1.80 14.44
N ASP A 275 6.41 1.43 13.94
CA ASP A 275 7.60 1.16 14.74
C ASP A 275 8.86 1.27 13.86
N GLY A 276 10.05 1.16 14.45
CA GLY A 276 11.33 1.12 13.74
C GLY A 276 11.95 2.49 13.43
N ASP A 277 11.32 3.59 13.83
CA ASP A 277 11.83 4.97 13.72
C ASP A 277 11.12 5.90 14.72
N LYS A 278 11.76 7.00 15.13
CA LYS A 278 11.19 8.00 16.06
C LYS A 278 9.82 8.55 15.62
N ASN A 279 9.60 8.68 14.31
CA ASN A 279 8.36 9.16 13.71
C ASN A 279 7.43 8.02 13.27
N ALA A 280 7.92 6.78 13.26
CA ALA A 280 7.14 5.58 13.02
C ALA A 280 6.57 5.08 14.34
N ASN A 281 5.37 5.55 14.69
CA ASN A 281 4.70 5.15 15.92
C ASN A 281 3.19 5.11 15.71
N VAL A 282 2.50 4.36 16.57
CA VAL A 282 1.04 4.16 16.51
C VAL A 282 0.27 5.50 16.55
N GLY A 283 0.74 6.48 17.32
CA GLY A 283 0.09 7.79 17.41
C GLY A 283 0.13 8.57 16.09
N ASN A 284 1.28 8.58 15.42
CA ASN A 284 1.44 9.21 14.12
C ASN A 284 0.70 8.45 13.02
N ALA A 285 0.73 7.11 13.04
CA ALA A 285 -0.05 6.31 12.09
C ALA A 285 -1.55 6.60 12.24
N PHE A 286 -2.07 6.61 13.47
CA PHE A 286 -3.44 7.01 13.75
C PHE A 286 -3.76 8.43 13.23
N ARG A 287 -2.91 9.42 13.52
CA ARG A 287 -3.08 10.80 13.03
C ARG A 287 -3.13 10.86 11.50
N PHE A 288 -2.24 10.13 10.84
CA PHE A 288 -2.14 10.07 9.39
C PHE A 288 -3.42 9.52 8.75
N TYR A 289 -3.86 8.33 9.15
CA TYR A 289 -5.05 7.71 8.59
C TYR A 289 -6.35 8.43 8.96
N ASN A 290 -6.44 9.01 10.17
CA ASN A 290 -7.58 9.83 10.59
C ASN A 290 -7.66 11.16 9.83
N GLY A 291 -6.57 11.59 9.19
CA GLY A 291 -6.56 12.72 8.25
C GLY A 291 -6.84 12.32 6.80
N LEU A 292 -6.29 11.19 6.34
CA LEU A 292 -6.42 10.71 4.96
C LEU A 292 -7.83 10.17 4.66
N LEU A 293 -8.33 9.23 5.47
CA LEU A 293 -9.56 8.48 5.16
C LEU A 293 -10.81 9.38 5.04
N PRO A 294 -11.05 10.38 5.91
CA PRO A 294 -12.17 11.29 5.72
C PRO A 294 -12.10 12.11 4.43
N ARG A 295 -10.90 12.48 3.98
CA ARG A 295 -10.72 13.20 2.72
C ARG A 295 -11.06 12.33 1.52
N LEU A 296 -10.67 11.06 1.56
CA LEU A 296 -11.01 10.09 0.53
C LEU A 296 -12.53 9.84 0.51
N ALA A 297 -13.16 9.70 1.69
CA ALA A 297 -14.60 9.45 1.80
C ALA A 297 -15.48 10.55 1.20
N ILE A 298 -15.04 11.81 1.27
CA ILE A 298 -15.76 12.95 0.67
C ILE A 298 -15.26 13.29 -0.74
N ASN A 299 -14.38 12.47 -1.33
CA ASN A 299 -13.77 12.73 -2.64
C ASN A 299 -13.16 14.13 -2.74
N LYS A 300 -12.40 14.56 -1.72
CA LYS A 300 -11.79 15.90 -1.70
C LYS A 300 -10.79 16.10 -2.82
N GLY A 301 -9.98 15.08 -3.10
CA GLY A 301 -8.87 15.15 -4.04
C GLY A 301 -7.74 16.09 -3.61
N THR A 302 -6.92 16.48 -4.58
CA THR A 302 -5.85 17.49 -4.44
C THR A 302 -6.27 18.81 -5.10
N PRO A 303 -5.56 19.93 -4.87
CA PRO A 303 -5.86 21.19 -5.54
C PRO A 303 -5.92 21.11 -7.08
N LEU A 304 -5.00 20.41 -7.75
CA LEU A 304 -5.02 20.26 -9.21
C LEU A 304 -5.87 19.08 -9.70
N ARG A 305 -6.18 18.10 -8.84
CA ARG A 305 -7.11 17.00 -9.13
C ARG A 305 -8.19 16.88 -8.04
N PRO A 306 -9.15 17.81 -7.97
CA PRO A 306 -10.28 17.68 -7.06
C PRO A 306 -11.14 16.48 -7.44
N GLY A 307 -11.65 15.76 -6.44
CA GLY A 307 -12.54 14.63 -6.66
C GLY A 307 -11.99 13.28 -6.18
N PHE A 308 -12.47 12.23 -6.84
CA PHE A 308 -12.13 10.84 -6.51
C PHE A 308 -10.67 10.55 -6.81
N ILE A 309 -10.00 9.92 -5.85
CA ILE A 309 -8.66 9.33 -6.00
C ILE A 309 -8.74 7.90 -5.50
N GLU A 310 -8.31 6.95 -6.34
CA GLU A 310 -8.15 5.57 -5.91
C GLU A 310 -6.78 5.38 -5.24
N VAL A 311 -6.79 4.74 -4.08
CA VAL A 311 -5.67 4.68 -3.14
C VAL A 311 -5.57 3.28 -2.52
N TYR A 312 -4.36 2.74 -2.43
CA TYR A 312 -4.05 1.50 -1.73
C TYR A 312 -3.19 1.79 -0.49
N LEU A 313 -3.63 1.32 0.68
CA LEU A 313 -2.88 1.49 1.92
C LEU A 313 -1.72 0.49 2.00
N PHE A 314 -0.50 0.99 2.23
CA PHE A 314 0.66 0.16 2.48
C PHE A 314 0.97 0.12 3.99
N GLY A 315 0.84 -1.03 4.67
CA GLY A 315 0.41 -2.36 4.23
C GLY A 315 -0.75 -2.91 5.06
N LEU A 316 -1.30 -4.06 4.65
CA LEU A 316 -2.34 -4.74 5.42
C LEU A 316 -1.76 -5.33 6.71
N ILE A 317 -0.72 -6.14 6.60
CA ILE A 317 -0.07 -6.87 7.71
C ILE A 317 1.42 -6.50 7.72
N ASP A 318 2.03 -6.45 8.90
CA ASP A 318 3.48 -6.34 9.02
C ASP A 318 4.22 -7.52 8.38
N GLU A 319 5.47 -7.31 7.97
CA GLU A 319 6.26 -8.32 7.26
C GLU A 319 7.68 -8.46 7.85
N ASP A 320 7.89 -9.43 8.75
CA ASP A 320 9.09 -9.54 9.60
C ASP A 320 10.30 -10.12 8.86
N ALA A 321 10.08 -10.70 7.68
CA ALA A 321 11.12 -11.21 6.83
C ALA A 321 11.61 -10.17 5.80
N LYS A 322 11.04 -8.96 5.77
CA LYS A 322 11.53 -7.89 4.89
C LYS A 322 12.95 -7.49 5.24
N THR A 323 13.70 -7.10 4.21
CA THR A 323 15.00 -6.46 4.39
C THR A 323 14.84 -5.14 5.15
N ILE A 324 15.72 -4.90 6.11
CA ILE A 324 15.79 -3.63 6.85
C ILE A 324 16.74 -2.62 6.17
N ALA A 325 17.22 -2.92 4.96
CA ALA A 325 18.14 -2.04 4.23
C ALA A 325 17.60 -0.60 4.04
N PRO A 326 16.29 -0.36 3.82
CA PRO A 326 15.73 1.01 3.80
C PRO A 326 15.63 1.65 5.20
N GLY A 327 15.51 0.82 6.24
CA GLY A 327 15.36 1.21 7.64
C GLY A 327 14.59 0.16 8.43
N ASN A 328 14.68 0.22 9.76
CA ASN A 328 13.99 -0.71 10.66
C ASN A 328 12.46 -0.63 10.55
N PHE A 329 11.92 0.52 10.16
CA PHE A 329 10.48 0.73 9.96
C PHE A 329 9.87 -0.13 8.84
N GLU A 330 10.69 -0.70 7.95
CA GLU A 330 10.24 -1.36 6.73
C GLU A 330 9.39 -2.61 6.97
N ARG A 331 9.48 -3.18 8.18
CA ARG A 331 8.69 -4.32 8.64
C ARG A 331 7.35 -3.91 9.26
N HIS A 332 7.14 -2.63 9.57
CA HIS A 332 6.08 -2.14 10.47
C HIS A 332 5.00 -1.29 9.79
N TRP A 333 4.84 -1.42 8.48
CA TRP A 333 3.84 -0.67 7.70
C TRP A 333 2.40 -1.18 7.87
N GLY A 334 2.21 -2.37 8.42
CA GLY A 334 0.92 -3.02 8.56
C GLY A 334 -0.04 -2.22 9.45
N ILE A 335 -1.28 -2.06 8.99
CA ILE A 335 -2.39 -1.61 9.85
C ILE A 335 -2.79 -2.71 10.86
N PHE A 336 -2.48 -3.96 10.53
CA PHE A 336 -2.46 -5.11 11.42
C PHE A 336 -1.03 -5.55 11.73
N GLY A 337 -0.79 -6.14 12.90
CA GLY A 337 0.45 -6.86 13.18
C GLY A 337 0.55 -8.18 12.42
N TYR A 338 1.68 -8.88 12.53
CA TYR A 338 1.95 -10.17 11.87
C TYR A 338 0.88 -11.23 12.11
N ASP A 339 0.25 -11.19 13.30
CA ASP A 339 -0.81 -12.11 13.72
C ASP A 339 -2.21 -11.65 13.34
N GLY A 340 -2.34 -10.57 12.56
CA GLY A 340 -3.61 -10.02 12.12
C GLY A 340 -4.38 -9.26 13.19
N LYS A 341 -3.75 -8.87 14.33
CA LYS A 341 -4.39 -7.98 15.30
C LYS A 341 -4.33 -6.51 14.85
N PRO A 342 -5.42 -5.75 14.98
CA PRO A 342 -5.43 -4.32 14.66
C PRO A 342 -4.50 -3.57 15.61
N LYS A 343 -3.65 -2.68 15.09
CA LYS A 343 -2.70 -1.93 15.91
C LYS A 343 -3.30 -0.67 16.55
N PHE A 344 -4.28 -0.06 15.89
CA PHE A 344 -4.93 1.17 16.34
C PHE A 344 -6.33 1.30 15.77
N PRO A 345 -7.19 2.16 16.36
CA PRO A 345 -8.51 2.43 15.81
C PRO A 345 -8.41 3.06 14.41
N MET A 346 -9.20 2.57 13.47
CA MET A 346 -9.26 3.07 12.11
C MET A 346 -10.69 2.95 11.59
N ASP A 347 -11.19 3.99 10.93
CA ASP A 347 -12.48 3.95 10.24
C ASP A 347 -12.28 4.04 8.72
N LEU A 348 -12.23 2.89 8.07
CA LEU A 348 -12.06 2.75 6.62
C LEU A 348 -13.20 3.38 5.80
N SER A 349 -14.34 3.70 6.43
CA SER A 349 -15.41 4.47 5.79
C SER A 349 -15.14 5.97 5.76
N GLY A 350 -14.11 6.44 6.49
CA GLY A 350 -13.73 7.85 6.62
C GLY A 350 -14.75 8.72 7.38
N LYS A 351 -15.67 8.12 8.14
CA LYS A 351 -16.70 8.83 8.91
C LYS A 351 -16.27 9.18 10.34
N GLY A 352 -15.01 8.93 10.70
CA GLY A 352 -14.44 9.23 12.01
C GLY A 352 -14.95 8.32 13.14
N GLN A 353 -15.44 7.12 12.83
CA GLN A 353 -15.99 6.16 13.79
C GLN A 353 -14.92 5.37 14.58
N ASN A 354 -13.68 5.86 14.65
CA ASN A 354 -12.48 5.34 15.32
C ASN A 354 -12.68 4.10 16.21
N LYS A 355 -12.85 2.94 15.56
CA LYS A 355 -12.99 1.61 16.17
C LYS A 355 -11.84 0.74 15.70
N LEU A 356 -11.52 -0.28 16.49
CA LEU A 356 -10.58 -1.29 16.03
C LEU A 356 -11.19 -2.06 14.86
N LEU A 357 -10.35 -2.32 13.85
CA LEU A 357 -10.68 -3.22 12.75
C LEU A 357 -10.89 -4.64 13.26
N VAL A 358 -11.60 -5.45 12.48
CA VAL A 358 -11.78 -6.87 12.77
C VAL A 358 -10.48 -7.60 12.44
N GLY A 359 -9.82 -8.15 13.47
CA GLY A 359 -8.58 -8.90 13.31
C GLY A 359 -8.80 -10.33 12.83
N ALA A 360 -7.69 -11.00 12.49
CA ALA A 360 -7.69 -12.41 12.09
C ALA A 360 -8.38 -13.31 13.13
N GLN A 361 -9.18 -14.26 12.62
CA GLN A 361 -9.82 -15.29 13.44
C GLN A 361 -9.00 -16.58 13.37
N ASN A 362 -9.10 -17.41 14.42
CA ASN A 362 -8.49 -18.75 14.48
C ASN A 362 -6.96 -18.77 14.30
N VAL A 363 -6.27 -17.73 14.77
CA VAL A 363 -4.80 -17.68 14.78
C VAL A 363 -4.26 -18.68 15.80
N HIS A 364 -3.43 -19.61 15.34
CA HIS A 364 -2.78 -20.59 16.20
C HIS A 364 -1.43 -20.06 16.66
N TYR A 365 -1.33 -19.72 17.94
CA TYR A 365 -0.09 -19.28 18.55
C TYR A 365 0.75 -20.48 18.99
N LEU A 366 2.08 -20.33 18.87
CA LEU A 366 3.02 -21.19 19.56
C LEU A 366 2.91 -20.97 21.08
N GLU A 367 3.32 -21.96 21.87
CA GLU A 367 3.44 -21.80 23.31
C GLU A 367 4.33 -20.57 23.63
N PRO A 368 3.92 -19.69 24.56
CA PRO A 368 4.62 -18.44 24.85
C PRO A 368 5.91 -18.71 25.62
N ASN A 369 6.94 -19.13 24.89
CA ASN A 369 8.28 -19.34 25.40
C ASN A 369 9.19 -18.22 24.92
N TRP A 370 9.98 -17.67 25.83
CA TRP A 370 10.99 -16.67 25.50
C TRP A 370 12.22 -16.92 26.38
N CYS A 371 13.34 -16.37 25.93
CA CYS A 371 14.56 -16.41 26.70
C CYS A 371 14.85 -15.04 27.30
N MET A 372 15.36 -15.08 28.52
CA MET A 372 15.75 -13.89 29.25
C MET A 372 17.23 -13.95 29.58
N PHE A 373 17.87 -12.78 29.52
CA PHE A 373 19.21 -12.64 30.04
C PHE A 373 19.26 -13.09 31.50
N ASN A 374 20.23 -13.95 31.82
CA ASN A 374 20.44 -14.39 33.19
C ASN A 374 21.00 -13.21 34.01
N PRO A 375 20.24 -12.64 34.97
CA PRO A 375 20.70 -11.49 35.76
C PRO A 375 21.92 -11.81 36.63
N ASP A 376 22.20 -13.08 36.90
CA ASP A 376 23.34 -13.53 37.71
C ASP A 376 24.62 -13.76 36.88
N ALA A 377 24.56 -13.57 35.55
CA ALA A 377 25.70 -13.75 34.67
C ALA A 377 26.84 -12.78 35.03
N GLN A 378 27.97 -13.34 35.46
CA GLN A 378 29.16 -12.57 35.86
C GLN A 378 30.01 -12.13 34.65
N ASP A 379 29.95 -12.89 33.56
CA ASP A 379 30.68 -12.61 32.32
C ASP A 379 29.72 -12.04 31.26
N LEU A 380 29.84 -10.73 31.02
CA LEU A 380 29.06 -10.02 30.00
C LEU A 380 29.79 -9.90 28.66
N SER A 381 30.99 -10.46 28.52
CA SER A 381 31.80 -10.30 27.30
C SER A 381 31.10 -10.82 26.05
N LYS A 382 30.27 -11.87 26.19
CA LYS A 382 29.52 -12.50 25.11
C LYS A 382 28.12 -11.92 24.88
N LEU A 383 27.69 -10.96 25.71
CA LEU A 383 26.32 -10.44 25.66
C LEU A 383 26.01 -9.80 24.31
N ALA A 384 26.90 -8.95 23.81
CA ALA A 384 26.73 -8.28 22.53
C ALA A 384 26.67 -9.28 21.35
N ASP A 385 27.57 -10.27 21.32
CA ASP A 385 27.59 -11.30 20.29
C ASP A 385 26.33 -12.17 20.32
N ASN A 386 25.84 -12.53 21.50
CA ASN A 386 24.60 -13.30 21.65
C ASN A 386 23.36 -12.49 21.21
N ILE A 387 23.32 -11.18 21.49
CA ILE A 387 22.26 -10.29 20.99
C ILE A 387 22.33 -10.22 19.45
N ASN A 388 23.51 -10.00 18.88
CA ASN A 388 23.69 -9.94 17.42
C ASN A 388 23.28 -11.26 16.76
N TYR A 389 23.63 -12.39 17.36
CA TYR A 389 23.22 -13.71 16.91
C TYR A 389 21.69 -13.85 16.95
N ALA A 390 21.05 -13.53 18.07
CA ALA A 390 19.59 -13.56 18.19
C ALA A 390 18.91 -12.66 17.13
N CYS A 391 19.40 -11.44 16.94
CA CYS A 391 18.90 -10.50 15.94
C CYS A 391 19.20 -10.90 14.49
N THR A 392 20.06 -11.90 14.27
CA THR A 392 20.25 -12.51 12.94
C THR A 392 19.10 -13.45 12.60
N PHE A 393 18.45 -14.06 13.60
CA PHE A 393 17.36 -15.05 13.42
C PHE A 393 15.99 -14.54 13.88
N ALA A 394 15.92 -13.35 14.47
CA ALA A 394 14.71 -12.74 14.99
C ALA A 394 14.56 -11.29 14.53
N ASP A 395 13.34 -10.76 14.64
CA ASP A 395 13.06 -9.35 14.34
C ASP A 395 13.39 -8.43 15.53
N CYS A 396 14.58 -7.82 15.50
CA CYS A 396 15.04 -6.85 16.50
C CYS A 396 14.74 -5.38 16.14
N THR A 397 13.95 -5.11 15.09
CA THR A 397 13.72 -3.74 14.62
C THR A 397 13.00 -2.85 15.65
N ALA A 398 12.16 -3.44 16.51
CA ALA A 398 11.43 -2.75 17.58
C ALA A 398 12.33 -2.33 18.78
N ILE A 399 13.53 -2.89 18.93
CA ILE A 399 14.48 -2.51 20.01
C ILE A 399 15.55 -1.53 19.54
N GLY A 400 15.49 -1.09 18.28
CA GLY A 400 16.42 -0.12 17.71
C GLY A 400 16.34 1.26 18.36
N TYR A 401 17.37 2.08 18.12
CA TYR A 401 17.35 3.49 18.51
C TYR A 401 16.17 4.21 17.83
N GLY A 402 15.35 4.93 18.61
CA GLY A 402 14.17 5.64 18.10
C GLY A 402 12.87 4.81 18.08
N SER A 403 12.95 3.48 18.03
CA SER A 403 11.80 2.56 18.10
C SER A 403 11.15 2.54 19.50
N LEU A 404 11.98 2.66 20.55
CA LEU A 404 11.58 2.53 21.94
C LEU A 404 10.98 3.83 22.52
N GLN A 405 9.74 4.19 22.19
CA GLN A 405 8.99 5.19 22.99
C GLN A 405 8.13 4.57 24.10
N GLN A 406 7.76 3.30 23.97
CA GLN A 406 6.98 2.58 24.98
C GLN A 406 7.57 1.20 25.16
N LEU A 407 8.39 1.01 26.20
CA LEU A 407 8.49 -0.20 27.04
C LEU A 407 9.83 -0.22 27.76
N GLY A 408 9.86 0.33 28.98
CA GLY A 408 10.94 0.07 29.94
C GLY A 408 11.03 -1.40 30.41
N CYS A 409 10.44 -2.37 29.70
CA CYS A 409 10.41 -3.78 30.09
C CYS A 409 10.78 -4.78 28.97
N GLN A 410 10.93 -4.38 27.70
CA GLN A 410 11.15 -5.34 26.61
C GLN A 410 12.62 -5.76 26.38
N TRP A 411 13.60 -5.06 26.95
CA TRP A 411 14.99 -5.56 26.99
C TRP A 411 15.11 -6.96 27.61
N LYS A 412 14.10 -7.42 28.37
CA LYS A 412 14.13 -8.72 29.03
C LYS A 412 13.89 -9.93 28.12
N CYS A 413 13.21 -9.81 26.97
CA CYS A 413 12.63 -10.99 26.30
C CYS A 413 13.33 -11.50 25.02
N LEU A 414 14.41 -10.87 24.56
CA LEU A 414 15.08 -11.26 23.31
C LEU A 414 16.34 -12.10 23.48
N ILE A 415 16.85 -12.27 24.71
CA ILE A 415 18.16 -12.87 24.93
C ILE A 415 18.01 -14.37 25.15
N CYS A 416 17.98 -15.11 24.02
CA CYS A 416 18.71 -16.36 23.74
C CYS A 416 17.90 -17.27 22.80
N ILE A 417 18.49 -17.65 21.68
CA ILE A 417 18.53 -19.04 21.21
C ILE A 417 19.99 -19.31 20.87
#